data_AF-A0A8H2LHA2-F1
#
_entry.id   AF-A0A8H2LHA2-F1
#
_cell.length_a   1.000
_cell.length_b   1.000
_cell.length_c   1.000
_cell.angle_alpha   90.00
_cell.angle_beta   90.00
_cell.angle_gamma   90.00
#
_symmetry.space_group_name_H-M   'P 1'
#
loop_
_entity.id
_entity.type
_entity.pdbx_description
1 polymer ?
#
loop_
_entity_poly.entity_id
_entity_poly.type
_entity_poly.pdbx_seq_one_letter_code
_entity_poly.pdbx_strand_id
1 'polypeptide(L)'
;MKKVVIVVMMLCTFISYAQKKNGTVYIEHPAIDVVHEFVKASLAGDKSKMASYLTDDFKAYNGTSNATNDMGRGKEAFIKNQMVYFNQLDYYAIEAYPGAYPDAIEYNKDNPNKEVWVQTWDVLKGVQKNTGVKIDAAAHRLYKLTKDHKINMIIGYGNDAVLLEIQSSFADRTNGTIYNHHDNINTIRKMMYAFEKKDFDKAYRFYDEEARFVDSSSPTYETITLTEQKKIDQQVFDKYEIISVDMMGYPDYLHYEMGDARVVQSWWNINLIRKSDKKEIILPIHYIHYFNEEGSVISETAYYNAKLLD
;
A
#
# COMPACT_ATOMS: atom_id res chain seq x y z
N MET A 1 -14.41 59.85 19.64
CA MET A 1 -14.27 58.44 20.09
C MET A 1 -14.01 57.45 18.95
N LYS A 2 -14.78 57.45 17.84
CA LYS A 2 -14.56 56.52 16.71
C LYS A 2 -13.18 56.60 16.02
N LYS A 3 -12.56 57.78 15.95
CA LYS A 3 -11.23 57.95 15.32
C LYS A 3 -10.05 57.46 16.17
N VAL A 4 -10.19 57.44 17.49
CA VAL A 4 -9.12 56.98 18.42
C VAL A 4 -9.07 55.44 18.45
N VAL A 5 -10.23 54.78 18.35
CA VAL A 5 -10.35 53.32 18.32
C VAL A 5 -9.71 52.69 17.08
N ILE A 6 -9.76 53.38 15.93
CA ILE A 6 -9.15 52.91 14.67
C ILE A 6 -7.62 52.99 14.71
N VAL A 7 -7.06 54.04 15.33
CA VAL A 7 -5.60 54.21 15.47
C VAL A 7 -5.02 53.18 16.46
N VAL A 8 -5.75 52.87 17.53
CA VAL A 8 -5.35 51.81 18.49
C VAL A 8 -5.48 50.41 17.87
N MET A 9 -6.49 50.15 17.03
CA MET A 9 -6.58 48.88 16.29
C MET A 9 -5.49 48.71 15.22
N MET A 10 -5.07 49.78 14.53
CA MET A 10 -3.93 49.74 13.60
C MET A 10 -2.58 49.54 14.31
N LEU A 11 -2.43 50.04 15.54
CA LEU A 11 -1.24 49.78 16.36
C LEU A 11 -1.17 48.33 16.87
N CYS A 12 -2.31 47.64 16.99
CA CYS A 12 -2.35 46.21 17.34
C CYS A 12 -1.96 45.28 16.18
N THR A 13 -1.94 45.75 14.92
CA THR A 13 -1.64 44.90 13.74
C THR A 13 -0.15 44.70 13.44
N PHE A 14 0.77 45.28 14.23
CA PHE A 14 2.22 45.21 13.97
C PHE A 14 3.03 44.37 14.96
N ILE A 15 2.38 43.59 15.84
CA ILE A 15 3.08 42.50 16.54
C ILE A 15 2.95 41.21 15.70
N SER A 16 3.26 41.31 14.40
CA SER A 16 3.74 40.16 13.66
C SER A 16 5.09 39.84 14.27
N TYR A 17 5.17 38.78 15.08
CA TYR A 17 6.46 38.21 15.47
C TYR A 17 7.24 37.95 14.18
N ALA A 18 8.21 38.82 13.90
CA ALA A 18 9.10 38.71 12.76
C ALA A 18 9.76 37.33 12.83
N GLN A 19 9.63 36.55 11.76
CA GLN A 19 10.24 35.23 11.66
C GLN A 19 11.72 35.32 12.04
N LYS A 20 12.16 34.53 13.01
CA LYS A 20 13.56 34.48 13.41
C LYS A 20 14.31 33.58 12.44
N LYS A 21 15.16 34.18 11.60
CA LYS A 21 16.06 33.44 10.71
C LYS A 21 17.08 32.66 11.54
N ASN A 22 17.20 31.35 11.30
CA ASN A 22 18.24 30.51 11.88
C ASN A 22 18.97 29.75 10.77
N GLY A 23 19.95 30.41 10.15
CA GLY A 23 20.78 29.80 9.12
C GLY A 23 20.39 30.11 7.68
N THR A 24 21.02 29.40 6.75
CA THR A 24 20.82 29.49 5.30
C THR A 24 20.62 28.11 4.72
N VAL A 25 19.70 27.99 3.76
CA VAL A 25 19.42 26.76 3.01
C VAL A 25 20.00 26.91 1.60
N TYR A 26 20.65 25.86 1.11
CA TYR A 26 21.32 25.81 -0.18
C TYR A 26 20.86 24.57 -0.95
N ILE A 27 20.45 24.78 -2.20
CA ILE A 27 20.15 23.69 -3.15
C ILE A 27 21.41 23.18 -3.86
N GLU A 28 22.49 23.97 -3.85
CA GLU A 28 23.81 23.61 -4.34
C GLU A 28 24.84 23.85 -3.24
N HIS A 29 25.52 22.80 -2.79
CA HIS A 29 26.51 22.87 -1.72
C HIS A 29 27.44 21.64 -1.75
N PRO A 30 28.76 21.76 -1.50
CA PRO A 30 29.69 20.61 -1.53
C PRO A 30 29.30 19.45 -0.61
N ALA A 31 28.60 19.74 0.49
CA ALA A 31 28.05 18.72 1.38
C ALA A 31 27.00 17.82 0.71
N ILE A 32 26.20 18.36 -0.21
CA ILE A 32 25.22 17.60 -0.99
C ILE A 32 25.94 16.60 -1.91
N ASP A 33 27.02 17.02 -2.56
CA ASP A 33 27.83 16.15 -3.42
C ASP A 33 28.42 14.97 -2.63
N VAL A 34 28.90 15.21 -1.41
CA VAL A 34 29.36 14.14 -0.51
C VAL A 34 28.26 13.16 -0.19
N VAL A 35 27.04 13.64 0.13
CA VAL A 35 25.89 12.77 0.40
C VAL A 35 25.51 11.95 -0.84
N HIS A 36 25.50 12.56 -2.03
CA HIS A 36 25.25 11.85 -3.28
C HIS A 36 26.27 10.76 -3.56
N GLU A 37 27.56 11.05 -3.41
CA GLU A 37 28.61 10.05 -3.62
C GLU A 37 28.59 8.95 -2.55
N PHE A 38 28.22 9.28 -1.31
CA PHE A 38 27.99 8.29 -0.26
C PHE A 38 26.83 7.35 -0.61
N VAL A 39 25.69 7.87 -1.08
CA VAL A 39 24.54 7.07 -1.51
C VAL A 39 24.90 6.21 -2.72
N LYS A 40 25.57 6.75 -3.74
CA LYS A 40 26.05 5.98 -4.90
C LYS A 40 26.96 4.83 -4.49
N ALA A 41 27.88 5.06 -3.54
CA ALA A 41 28.74 4.00 -3.01
C ALA A 41 27.93 2.89 -2.32
N SER A 42 26.87 3.26 -1.59
CA SER A 42 25.95 2.28 -0.97
C SER A 42 25.21 1.44 -2.02
N LEU A 43 24.70 2.06 -3.09
CA LEU A 43 24.05 1.37 -4.20
C LEU A 43 25.00 0.43 -4.95
N ALA A 44 26.28 0.80 -5.04
CA ALA A 44 27.32 -0.02 -5.67
C ALA A 44 27.91 -1.10 -4.75
N GLY A 45 27.51 -1.16 -3.46
CA GLY A 45 28.09 -2.08 -2.48
C GLY A 45 29.53 -1.76 -2.07
N ASP A 46 30.02 -0.55 -2.35
CA ASP A 46 31.40 -0.13 -2.09
C ASP A 46 31.59 0.36 -0.65
N LYS A 47 31.83 -0.61 0.25
CA LYS A 47 32.04 -0.37 1.68
C LYS A 47 33.20 0.57 1.95
N SER A 48 34.29 0.46 1.19
CA SER A 48 35.50 1.26 1.39
C SER A 48 35.24 2.72 1.06
N LYS A 49 34.58 2.97 -0.08
CA LYS A 49 34.19 4.33 -0.47
C LYS A 49 33.17 4.92 0.50
N MET A 50 32.17 4.15 0.95
CA MET A 50 31.26 4.60 2.01
C MET A 50 32.01 5.00 3.28
N ALA A 51 32.89 4.12 3.78
CA ALA A 51 33.66 4.36 5.00
C ALA A 51 34.53 5.62 4.90
N SER A 52 35.03 5.94 3.69
CA SER A 52 35.84 7.12 3.45
C SER A 52 35.08 8.43 3.67
N TYR A 53 33.75 8.44 3.53
CA TYR A 53 32.92 9.65 3.75
C TYR A 53 32.53 9.85 5.23
N LEU A 54 32.69 8.83 6.08
CA LEU A 54 32.28 8.88 7.48
C LEU A 54 33.47 9.22 8.40
N THR A 55 33.24 10.03 9.44
CA THR A 55 34.23 10.22 10.52
C THR A 55 34.44 8.93 11.32
N ASP A 56 35.51 8.84 12.10
CA ASP A 56 35.80 7.65 12.90
C ASP A 56 34.85 7.49 14.10
N ASP A 57 34.39 8.61 14.65
CA ASP A 57 33.41 8.70 15.74
C ASP A 57 31.93 8.69 15.26
N PHE A 58 31.70 8.36 13.98
CA PHE A 58 30.38 8.40 13.35
C PHE A 58 29.27 7.67 14.12
N LYS A 59 28.06 8.25 14.11
CA LYS A 59 26.84 7.66 14.68
C LYS A 59 25.62 7.75 13.77
N ALA A 60 24.91 6.63 13.63
CA ALA A 60 23.60 6.57 12.97
C ALA A 60 22.46 6.34 13.96
N TYR A 61 21.35 7.05 13.79
CA TYR A 61 20.18 6.98 14.66
C TYR A 61 18.93 6.63 13.87
N ASN A 62 18.01 5.89 14.51
CA ASN A 62 16.66 5.72 13.99
C ASN A 62 15.75 6.83 14.55
N GLY A 63 15.29 7.72 13.67
CA GLY A 63 14.43 8.85 14.01
C GLY A 63 13.02 8.46 14.46
N THR A 64 12.61 7.19 14.29
CA THR A 64 11.33 6.64 14.79
C THR A 64 11.50 5.84 16.10
N SER A 65 12.70 5.78 16.66
CA SER A 65 12.98 5.03 17.88
C SER A 65 12.32 5.66 19.11
N ASN A 66 11.77 4.82 19.99
CA ASN A 66 11.29 5.21 21.32
C ASN A 66 12.37 5.09 22.42
N ALA A 67 13.61 4.74 22.06
CA ALA A 67 14.68 4.53 23.03
C ALA A 67 15.18 5.88 23.59
N THR A 68 15.04 6.07 24.91
CA THR A 68 15.43 7.33 25.59
C THR A 68 16.94 7.53 25.73
N ASN A 69 17.73 6.45 25.67
CA ASN A 69 19.18 6.46 25.77
C ASN A 69 19.84 5.80 24.54
N ASP A 70 19.38 6.14 23.34
CA ASP A 70 19.96 5.61 22.10
C ASP A 70 21.42 6.10 21.92
N MET A 71 22.37 5.18 22.02
CA MET A 71 23.80 5.46 21.85
C MET A 71 24.24 5.55 20.38
N GLY A 72 23.30 5.34 19.44
CA GLY A 72 23.54 5.34 18.02
C GLY A 72 24.37 4.14 17.55
N ARG A 73 24.13 3.73 16.30
CA ARG A 73 24.90 2.69 15.63
C ARG A 73 26.24 3.25 15.14
N GLY A 74 27.34 2.59 15.50
CA GLY A 74 28.68 2.96 15.04
C GLY A 74 28.95 2.65 13.56
N LYS A 75 30.03 3.22 13.03
CA LYS A 75 30.47 3.17 11.61
C LYS A 75 30.40 1.77 10.98
N GLU A 76 31.11 0.80 11.54
CA GLU A 76 31.19 -0.55 10.96
C GLU A 76 29.83 -1.25 10.92
N ALA A 77 29.08 -1.18 12.03
CA ALA A 77 27.75 -1.77 12.13
C ALA A 77 26.76 -1.11 11.16
N PHE A 78 26.86 0.21 10.97
CA PHE A 78 26.03 0.93 10.00
C PHE A 78 26.33 0.50 8.58
N ILE A 79 27.60 0.46 8.16
CA ILE A 79 27.99 0.00 6.83
C ILE A 79 27.52 -1.45 6.61
N LYS A 80 27.73 -2.34 7.58
CA LYS A 80 27.23 -3.73 7.49
C LYS A 80 25.72 -3.79 7.26
N ASN A 81 24.95 -2.94 7.94
CA ASN A 81 23.51 -2.90 7.76
C ASN A 81 23.11 -2.33 6.38
N GLN A 82 23.79 -1.31 5.87
CA GLN A 82 23.51 -0.79 4.51
C GLN A 82 23.72 -1.87 3.44
N MET A 83 24.71 -2.74 3.65
CA MET A 83 24.98 -3.86 2.75
C MET A 83 23.88 -4.93 2.77
N VAL A 84 22.97 -4.95 3.75
CA VAL A 84 21.80 -5.83 3.71
C VAL A 84 20.94 -5.47 2.50
N TYR A 85 20.68 -4.19 2.25
CA TYR A 85 19.88 -3.74 1.11
C TYR A 85 20.54 -4.12 -0.22
N PHE A 86 21.83 -3.81 -0.39
CA PHE A 86 22.59 -4.19 -1.59
C PHE A 86 22.58 -5.71 -1.84
N ASN A 87 22.78 -6.51 -0.79
CA ASN A 87 22.89 -7.96 -0.96
C ASN A 87 21.54 -8.68 -1.09
N GLN A 88 20.48 -8.15 -0.48
CA GLN A 88 19.19 -8.86 -0.35
C GLN A 88 18.08 -8.30 -1.22
N LEU A 89 18.28 -7.15 -1.87
CA LEU A 89 17.30 -6.58 -2.80
C LEU A 89 17.76 -6.75 -4.24
N ASP A 90 16.87 -7.28 -5.07
CA ASP A 90 16.94 -7.07 -6.52
C ASP A 90 16.43 -5.66 -6.85
N TYR A 91 16.96 -5.07 -7.92
CA TYR A 91 16.58 -3.72 -8.38
C TYR A 91 16.75 -2.64 -7.30
N TYR A 92 17.77 -2.79 -6.45
CA TYR A 92 18.03 -1.85 -5.37
C TYR A 92 18.31 -0.46 -5.92
N ALA A 93 17.47 0.50 -5.56
CA ALA A 93 17.63 1.90 -5.95
C ALA A 93 17.21 2.84 -4.81
N ILE A 94 17.79 4.04 -4.85
CA ILE A 94 17.38 5.18 -4.04
C ILE A 94 17.19 6.33 -5.02
N GLU A 95 15.96 6.83 -5.09
CA GLU A 95 15.58 7.93 -5.98
C GLU A 95 15.04 9.09 -5.16
N ALA A 96 15.20 10.32 -5.63
CA ALA A 96 14.58 11.46 -4.97
C ALA A 96 13.05 11.32 -4.97
N TYR A 97 12.42 11.67 -3.86
CA TYR A 97 10.96 11.73 -3.78
C TYR A 97 10.44 12.78 -4.78
N PRO A 98 9.36 12.51 -5.55
CA PRO A 98 8.86 13.45 -6.54
C PRO A 98 8.60 14.86 -5.95
N GLY A 99 9.26 15.87 -6.54
CA GLY A 99 9.16 17.27 -6.09
C GLY A 99 10.06 17.63 -4.91
N ALA A 100 10.88 16.71 -4.41
CA ALA A 100 11.86 16.98 -3.37
C ALA A 100 13.28 17.12 -3.92
N TYR A 101 14.11 17.83 -3.17
CA TYR A 101 15.51 18.08 -3.47
C TYR A 101 16.35 17.87 -2.19
N PRO A 102 17.64 17.52 -2.32
CA PRO A 102 18.54 17.59 -1.21
C PRO A 102 18.80 19.06 -0.83
N ASP A 103 18.63 19.40 0.44
CA ASP A 103 18.88 20.75 0.96
C ASP A 103 20.04 20.73 1.95
N ALA A 104 21.06 21.56 1.72
CA ALA A 104 22.09 21.83 2.70
C ALA A 104 21.69 23.00 3.60
N ILE A 105 21.86 22.85 4.90
CA ILE A 105 21.45 23.82 5.91
C ILE A 105 22.64 24.15 6.79
N GLU A 106 23.00 25.44 6.81
CA GLU A 106 23.98 26.00 7.73
C GLU A 106 23.27 26.77 8.83
N TYR A 107 23.13 26.18 10.01
CA TYR A 107 22.49 26.85 11.15
C TYR A 107 23.40 27.93 11.75
N ASN A 108 22.81 29.05 12.19
CA ASN A 108 23.51 30.09 12.94
C ASN A 108 23.58 29.75 14.43
N LYS A 109 22.49 29.20 14.97
CA LYS A 109 22.37 28.86 16.38
C LYS A 109 23.04 27.51 16.66
N ASP A 110 23.76 27.43 17.78
CA ASP A 110 24.33 26.18 18.31
C ASP A 110 25.25 25.43 17.31
N ASN A 111 25.93 26.17 16.42
CA ASN A 111 26.82 25.63 15.39
C ASN A 111 28.25 26.22 15.42
N PRO A 112 28.97 26.15 16.56
CA PRO A 112 30.33 26.71 16.66
C PRO A 112 31.35 26.03 15.75
N ASN A 113 31.08 24.78 15.35
CA ASN A 113 31.97 23.96 14.53
C ASN A 113 31.75 24.11 13.02
N LYS A 114 30.81 24.98 12.61
CA LYS A 114 30.43 25.20 11.20
C LYS A 114 30.07 23.88 10.50
N GLU A 115 29.30 23.05 11.19
CA GLU A 115 28.75 21.83 10.64
C GLU A 115 27.59 22.16 9.68
N VAL A 116 27.43 21.30 8.68
CA VAL A 116 26.39 21.45 7.65
C VAL A 116 25.45 20.26 7.77
N TRP A 117 24.15 20.52 7.79
CA TRP A 117 23.16 19.46 7.65
C TRP A 117 22.77 19.31 6.19
N VAL A 118 22.59 18.09 5.72
CA VAL A 118 21.98 17.79 4.42
C VAL A 118 20.72 16.97 4.68
N GLN A 119 19.59 17.49 4.26
CA GLN A 119 18.29 16.83 4.32
C GLN A 119 17.97 16.21 2.96
N THR A 120 17.53 14.96 2.97
CA THR A 120 17.10 14.24 1.77
C THR A 120 15.72 13.64 1.99
N TRP A 121 14.92 13.60 0.93
CA TRP A 121 13.66 12.88 0.85
C TRP A 121 13.75 11.96 -0.36
N ASP A 122 13.80 10.66 -0.08
CA ASP A 122 14.05 9.64 -1.08
C ASP A 122 12.93 8.60 -1.09
N VAL A 123 12.86 7.80 -2.14
CA VAL A 123 12.14 6.54 -2.22
C VAL A 123 13.17 5.42 -2.28
N LEU A 124 13.15 4.55 -1.27
CA LEU A 124 13.91 3.31 -1.25
C LEU A 124 13.15 2.27 -2.09
N LYS A 125 13.82 1.71 -3.08
CA LYS A 125 13.24 0.73 -4.00
C LYS A 125 14.01 -0.58 -4.00
N GLY A 126 13.29 -1.68 -4.19
CA GLY A 126 13.84 -2.99 -4.45
C GLY A 126 12.84 -4.11 -4.21
N VAL A 127 13.21 -5.33 -4.55
CA VAL A 127 12.40 -6.54 -4.28
C VAL A 127 13.26 -7.48 -3.45
N GLN A 128 12.75 -7.93 -2.30
CA GLN A 128 13.52 -8.84 -1.46
C GLN A 128 13.65 -10.21 -2.15
N LYS A 129 14.90 -10.67 -2.33
CA LYS A 129 15.28 -11.82 -3.18
C LYS A 129 14.58 -13.15 -2.85
N ASN A 130 14.36 -13.41 -1.57
CA ASN A 130 13.79 -14.63 -1.03
C ASN A 130 12.26 -14.54 -0.83
N THR A 131 11.75 -13.40 -0.33
CA THR A 131 10.34 -13.26 0.06
C THR A 131 9.49 -12.60 -1.02
N GLY A 132 10.10 -11.96 -2.02
CA GLY A 132 9.40 -11.22 -3.06
C GLY A 132 8.72 -9.92 -2.59
N VAL A 133 8.83 -9.57 -1.32
CA VAL A 133 8.23 -8.34 -0.78
C VAL A 133 8.88 -7.13 -1.45
N LYS A 134 8.04 -6.30 -2.08
CA LYS A 134 8.46 -5.06 -2.74
C LYS A 134 8.70 -3.97 -1.70
N ILE A 135 9.86 -3.34 -1.76
CA ILE A 135 10.15 -2.07 -1.12
C ILE A 135 9.95 -0.96 -2.14
N ASP A 136 9.05 -0.04 -1.82
CA ASP A 136 8.76 1.18 -2.57
C ASP A 136 8.29 2.21 -1.54
N ALA A 137 9.24 2.65 -0.72
CA ALA A 137 8.94 3.32 0.54
C ALA A 137 9.70 4.63 0.66
N ALA A 138 8.96 5.69 0.97
CA ALA A 138 9.54 6.98 1.29
C ALA A 138 10.45 6.86 2.52
N ALA A 139 11.59 7.54 2.45
CA ALA A 139 12.53 7.67 3.54
C ALA A 139 13.02 9.12 3.60
N HIS A 140 13.21 9.62 4.81
CA HIS A 140 13.84 10.90 5.06
C HIS A 140 15.14 10.67 5.81
N ARG A 141 16.24 11.28 5.34
CA ARG A 141 17.53 11.20 6.04
C ARG A 141 18.12 12.58 6.24
N LEU A 142 18.64 12.78 7.45
CA LEU A 142 19.46 13.92 7.83
C LEU A 142 20.91 13.46 7.95
N TYR A 143 21.80 14.10 7.21
CA TYR A 143 23.24 13.89 7.29
C TYR A 143 23.87 15.12 7.94
N LYS A 144 24.67 14.95 8.98
CA LYS A 144 25.46 16.03 9.57
C LYS A 144 26.91 15.87 9.14
N LEU A 145 27.46 16.92 8.55
CA LEU A 145 28.83 16.93 8.03
C LEU A 145 29.69 17.92 8.81
N THR A 146 30.95 17.54 9.02
CA THR A 146 31.98 18.44 9.54
C THR A 146 32.31 19.52 8.51
N LYS A 147 33.04 20.56 8.94
CA LYS A 147 33.59 21.60 8.05
C LYS A 147 34.47 21.03 6.93
N ASP A 148 35.06 19.85 7.14
CA ASP A 148 35.92 19.15 6.18
C ASP A 148 35.11 18.15 5.32
N HIS A 149 33.78 18.28 5.33
CA HIS A 149 32.82 17.47 4.57
C HIS A 149 32.91 15.96 4.81
N LYS A 150 33.11 15.55 6.06
CA LYS A 150 32.91 14.16 6.51
C LYS A 150 31.61 14.04 7.28
N ILE A 151 30.83 13.00 7.00
CA ILE A 151 29.58 12.71 7.70
C ILE A 151 29.91 12.17 9.10
N ASN A 152 29.49 12.86 10.14
CA ASN A 152 29.64 12.40 11.53
C ASN A 152 28.34 11.84 12.11
N MET A 153 27.19 12.19 11.53
CA MET A 153 25.90 11.72 12.00
C MET A 153 24.93 11.48 10.85
N ILE A 154 24.15 10.40 10.94
CA ILE A 154 22.96 10.18 10.13
C ILE A 154 21.76 9.93 11.03
N ILE A 155 20.64 10.60 10.76
CA ILE A 155 19.34 10.27 11.37
C ILE A 155 18.42 9.84 10.24
N GLY A 156 17.95 8.60 10.29
CA GLY A 156 17.06 8.03 9.28
C GLY A 156 15.63 7.90 9.80
N TYR A 157 14.68 8.28 8.97
CA TYR A 157 13.24 8.05 9.13
C TYR A 157 12.78 7.20 7.95
N GLY A 158 12.20 6.04 8.21
CA GLY A 158 11.78 5.12 7.16
C GLY A 158 10.51 4.37 7.54
N ASN A 159 9.95 3.66 6.56
CA ASN A 159 8.79 2.81 6.77
C ASN A 159 9.20 1.42 7.29
N ASP A 160 9.20 1.26 8.61
CA ASP A 160 9.54 -0.01 9.24
C ASP A 160 8.52 -1.13 8.93
N ALA A 161 7.28 -0.81 8.54
CA ALA A 161 6.26 -1.81 8.24
C ALA A 161 6.67 -2.73 7.08
N VAL A 162 7.33 -2.19 6.05
CA VAL A 162 7.82 -3.00 4.92
C VAL A 162 8.94 -3.94 5.36
N LEU A 163 9.81 -3.51 6.27
CA LEU A 163 10.88 -4.36 6.81
C LEU A 163 10.32 -5.46 7.72
N LEU A 164 9.25 -5.17 8.47
CA LEU A 164 8.53 -6.15 9.27
C LEU A 164 7.80 -7.17 8.39
N GLU A 165 7.22 -6.75 7.28
CA GLU A 165 6.61 -7.67 6.31
C GLU A 165 7.65 -8.64 5.77
N ILE A 166 8.82 -8.14 5.31
CA ILE A 166 9.95 -8.99 4.89
C ILE A 166 10.30 -10.03 5.95
N GLN A 167 10.42 -9.62 7.22
CA GLN A 167 10.77 -10.54 8.31
C GLN A 167 9.68 -11.58 8.54
N SER A 168 8.42 -11.16 8.49
CA SER A 168 7.26 -12.03 8.71
C SER A 168 7.12 -13.08 7.61
N SER A 169 7.47 -12.74 6.36
CA SER A 169 7.41 -13.68 5.22
C SER A 169 8.46 -14.81 5.26
N PHE A 170 9.35 -14.86 6.27
CA PHE A 170 10.26 -16.00 6.47
C PHE A 170 9.68 -17.11 7.33
N ALA A 171 8.46 -16.94 7.84
CA ALA A 171 7.77 -17.95 8.63
C ALA A 171 6.40 -18.25 8.03
N ASP A 172 6.00 -19.52 8.14
CA ASP A 172 4.64 -19.92 7.80
C ASP A 172 3.66 -19.34 8.83
N ARG A 173 2.52 -18.86 8.33
CA ARG A 173 1.40 -18.40 9.15
C ARG A 173 0.08 -18.86 8.54
N THR A 174 -0.82 -19.35 9.38
CA THR A 174 -2.22 -19.62 9.00
C THR A 174 -3.05 -18.35 9.06
N ASN A 175 -4.12 -18.28 8.27
CA ASN A 175 -5.09 -17.20 8.32
C ASN A 175 -6.50 -17.77 8.23
N GLY A 176 -6.94 -18.43 9.30
CA GLY A 176 -8.27 -19.02 9.37
C GLY A 176 -8.40 -20.44 8.85
N THR A 177 -9.64 -20.85 8.61
CA THR A 177 -10.03 -22.23 8.30
C THR A 177 -10.72 -22.31 6.94
N ILE A 178 -10.40 -23.35 6.17
CA ILE A 178 -11.05 -23.68 4.90
C ILE A 178 -11.98 -24.89 5.08
N TYR A 179 -13.19 -24.79 4.53
CA TYR A 179 -14.21 -25.82 4.56
C TYR A 179 -14.65 -26.18 3.15
N ASN A 180 -14.73 -27.48 2.84
CA ASN A 180 -15.30 -27.99 1.58
C ASN A 180 -16.79 -28.38 1.72
N HIS A 181 -17.32 -28.40 2.95
CA HIS A 181 -18.73 -28.60 3.28
C HIS A 181 -19.12 -27.64 4.40
N HIS A 182 -20.04 -26.72 4.10
CA HIS A 182 -20.52 -25.70 5.03
C HIS A 182 -21.89 -25.18 4.58
N ASP A 183 -22.68 -24.64 5.50
CA ASP A 183 -24.02 -24.12 5.16
C ASP A 183 -23.97 -22.95 4.19
N ASN A 184 -22.96 -22.07 4.30
CA ASN A 184 -22.77 -20.99 3.32
C ASN A 184 -22.46 -21.52 1.91
N ILE A 185 -21.77 -22.66 1.78
CA ILE A 185 -21.60 -23.32 0.47
C ILE A 185 -22.96 -23.82 -0.05
N ASN A 186 -23.77 -24.40 0.84
CA ASN A 186 -25.12 -24.84 0.48
C ASN A 186 -26.00 -23.66 0.05
N THR A 187 -25.85 -22.49 0.67
CA THR A 187 -26.51 -21.24 0.29
C THR A 187 -26.16 -20.84 -1.15
N ILE A 188 -24.86 -20.78 -1.50
CA ILE A 188 -24.46 -20.43 -2.87
C ILE A 188 -24.97 -21.44 -3.90
N ARG A 189 -24.89 -22.75 -3.61
CA ARG A 189 -25.47 -23.78 -4.51
C ARG A 189 -26.97 -23.57 -4.72
N LYS A 190 -27.73 -23.36 -3.64
CA LYS A 190 -29.18 -23.12 -3.72
C LYS A 190 -29.50 -21.87 -4.52
N MET A 191 -28.72 -20.81 -4.36
CA MET A 191 -28.86 -19.54 -5.08
C MET A 191 -28.62 -19.72 -6.59
N MET A 192 -27.52 -20.35 -6.98
CA MET A 192 -27.17 -20.57 -8.39
C MET A 192 -28.21 -21.44 -9.12
N TYR A 193 -28.66 -22.53 -8.49
CA TYR A 193 -29.71 -23.35 -9.08
C TYR A 193 -31.08 -22.67 -9.05
N ALA A 194 -31.36 -21.73 -8.13
CA ALA A 194 -32.57 -20.92 -8.19
C ALA A 194 -32.56 -19.98 -9.41
N PHE A 195 -31.42 -19.35 -9.73
CA PHE A 195 -31.25 -18.60 -10.97
C PHE A 195 -31.46 -19.46 -12.22
N GLU A 196 -30.88 -20.67 -12.26
CA GLU A 196 -31.10 -21.62 -13.36
C GLU A 196 -32.60 -21.93 -13.55
N LYS A 197 -33.33 -22.13 -12.45
CA LYS A 197 -34.78 -22.41 -12.47
C LYS A 197 -35.66 -21.17 -12.58
N LYS A 198 -35.07 -19.98 -12.74
CA LYS A 198 -35.79 -18.69 -12.81
C LYS A 198 -36.66 -18.41 -11.57
N ASP A 199 -36.29 -18.99 -10.42
CA ASP A 199 -36.90 -18.73 -9.11
C ASP A 199 -36.18 -17.56 -8.45
N PHE A 200 -36.44 -16.35 -8.97
CA PHE A 200 -35.74 -15.14 -8.59
C PHE A 200 -36.00 -14.73 -7.13
N ASP A 201 -37.22 -14.95 -6.64
CA ASP A 201 -37.54 -14.68 -5.24
C ASP A 201 -36.66 -15.52 -4.31
N LYS A 202 -36.46 -16.80 -4.64
CA LYS A 202 -35.54 -17.67 -3.90
C LYS A 202 -34.08 -17.35 -4.16
N ALA A 203 -33.69 -16.94 -5.36
CA ALA A 203 -32.30 -16.58 -5.63
C ALA A 203 -31.90 -15.34 -4.79
N TYR A 204 -32.74 -14.30 -4.79
CA TYR A 204 -32.42 -13.04 -4.14
C TYR A 204 -32.60 -13.04 -2.62
N ARG A 205 -33.34 -14.00 -2.03
CA ARG A 205 -33.54 -14.05 -0.56
C ARG A 205 -32.27 -14.35 0.24
N PHE A 206 -31.23 -14.84 -0.42
CA PHE A 206 -29.96 -15.18 0.24
C PHE A 206 -29.06 -13.97 0.41
N TYR A 207 -29.38 -12.84 -0.24
CA TYR A 207 -28.68 -11.59 -0.06
C TYR A 207 -29.25 -10.79 1.10
N ASP A 208 -28.36 -10.08 1.78
CA ASP A 208 -28.72 -8.97 2.63
C ASP A 208 -29.32 -7.83 1.76
N GLU A 209 -30.26 -7.06 2.31
CA GLU A 209 -30.89 -5.94 1.58
C GLU A 209 -29.88 -4.87 1.17
N GLU A 210 -28.81 -4.72 1.96
CA GLU A 210 -27.71 -3.79 1.69
C GLU A 210 -26.54 -4.44 0.94
N ALA A 211 -26.73 -5.63 0.35
CA ALA A 211 -25.67 -6.30 -0.40
C ALA A 211 -25.08 -5.42 -1.52
N ARG A 212 -23.76 -5.56 -1.74
CA ARG A 212 -22.99 -4.79 -2.73
C ARG A 212 -22.35 -5.70 -3.78
N PHE A 213 -22.49 -5.31 -5.04
CA PHE A 213 -22.11 -6.11 -6.20
C PHE A 213 -21.06 -5.39 -7.03
N VAL A 214 -20.08 -6.12 -7.54
CA VAL A 214 -19.12 -5.64 -8.53
C VAL A 214 -18.68 -6.79 -9.43
N ASP A 215 -18.31 -6.50 -10.66
CA ASP A 215 -17.74 -7.49 -11.55
C ASP A 215 -16.38 -7.07 -12.12
N SER A 216 -15.59 -8.05 -12.56
CA SER A 216 -14.22 -7.84 -13.02
C SER A 216 -14.10 -7.03 -14.31
N SER A 217 -15.20 -6.79 -15.01
CA SER A 217 -15.23 -5.94 -16.21
C SER A 217 -15.50 -4.46 -15.88
N SER A 218 -15.87 -4.13 -14.64
CA SER A 218 -16.01 -2.75 -14.17
C SER A 218 -14.65 -2.05 -14.11
N PRO A 219 -14.41 -0.98 -14.89
CA PRO A 219 -13.11 -0.29 -14.91
C PRO A 219 -12.81 0.49 -13.63
N THR A 220 -13.83 0.88 -12.89
CA THR A 220 -13.70 1.67 -11.65
C THR A 220 -13.86 0.82 -10.39
N TYR A 221 -14.30 -0.43 -10.51
CA TYR A 221 -14.67 -1.30 -9.38
C TYR A 221 -15.67 -0.66 -8.41
N GLU A 222 -16.47 0.32 -8.90
CA GLU A 222 -17.56 0.88 -8.12
C GLU A 222 -18.64 -0.19 -7.90
N THR A 223 -19.09 -0.31 -6.66
CA THR A 223 -20.13 -1.28 -6.29
C THR A 223 -21.52 -0.74 -6.57
N ILE A 224 -22.43 -1.62 -6.97
CA ILE A 224 -23.85 -1.32 -7.12
C ILE A 224 -24.70 -2.00 -6.03
N THR A 225 -25.92 -1.52 -5.86
CA THR A 225 -26.90 -2.07 -4.92
C THR A 225 -27.59 -3.32 -5.45
N LEU A 226 -28.20 -4.12 -4.57
CA LEU A 226 -29.05 -5.27 -4.95
C LEU A 226 -30.18 -4.86 -5.92
N THR A 227 -30.73 -3.66 -5.78
CA THR A 227 -31.79 -3.16 -6.68
C THR A 227 -31.26 -2.93 -8.10
N GLU A 228 -30.05 -2.40 -8.23
CA GLU A 228 -29.40 -2.21 -9.53
C GLU A 228 -28.97 -3.55 -10.13
N GLN A 229 -28.41 -4.45 -9.33
CA GLN A 229 -28.05 -5.79 -9.77
C GLN A 229 -29.26 -6.54 -10.34
N LYS A 230 -30.41 -6.52 -9.65
CA LYS A 230 -31.66 -7.12 -10.16
C LYS A 230 -32.08 -6.59 -11.53
N LYS A 231 -31.82 -5.30 -11.82
CA LYS A 231 -32.10 -4.71 -13.14
C LYS A 231 -31.13 -5.22 -14.20
N ILE A 232 -29.84 -5.36 -13.85
CA ILE A 232 -28.83 -5.94 -14.75
C ILE A 232 -29.16 -7.40 -15.04
N ASP A 233 -29.49 -8.18 -14.02
CA ASP A 233 -29.89 -9.58 -14.16
C ASP A 233 -31.09 -9.68 -15.10
N GLN A 234 -32.11 -8.83 -14.92
CA GLN A 234 -33.25 -8.79 -15.85
C GLN A 234 -32.81 -8.52 -17.30
N GLN A 235 -31.89 -7.58 -17.54
CA GLN A 235 -31.36 -7.32 -18.89
C GLN A 235 -30.61 -8.52 -19.46
N VAL A 236 -29.90 -9.28 -18.62
CA VAL A 236 -29.26 -10.54 -19.03
C VAL A 236 -30.34 -11.56 -19.40
N PHE A 237 -31.34 -11.78 -18.55
CA PHE A 237 -32.44 -12.71 -18.81
C PHE A 237 -33.33 -12.30 -19.99
N ASP A 238 -33.39 -11.02 -20.36
CA ASP A 238 -34.09 -10.56 -21.55
C ASP A 238 -33.34 -10.97 -22.82
N LYS A 239 -32.00 -10.93 -22.80
CA LYS A 239 -31.13 -11.23 -23.95
C LYS A 239 -30.73 -12.71 -24.06
N TYR A 240 -30.67 -13.40 -22.93
CA TYR A 240 -30.13 -14.75 -22.82
C TYR A 240 -31.12 -15.68 -22.12
N GLU A 241 -31.09 -16.95 -22.49
CA GLU A 241 -31.76 -18.02 -21.80
C GLU A 241 -30.72 -18.89 -21.10
N ILE A 242 -30.84 -19.07 -19.78
CA ILE A 242 -30.04 -20.04 -19.03
C ILE A 242 -30.59 -21.44 -19.30
N ILE A 243 -29.75 -22.33 -19.78
CA ILE A 243 -30.05 -23.74 -20.05
C ILE A 243 -29.68 -24.61 -18.86
N SER A 244 -28.47 -24.44 -18.34
CA SER A 244 -27.99 -25.09 -17.12
C SER A 244 -26.91 -24.26 -16.45
N VAL A 245 -26.73 -24.49 -15.15
CA VAL A 245 -25.61 -23.97 -14.38
C VAL A 245 -24.82 -25.15 -13.84
N ASP A 246 -23.63 -25.37 -14.39
CA ASP A 246 -22.80 -26.51 -14.02
C ASP A 246 -21.74 -26.08 -13.00
N MET A 247 -21.70 -26.75 -11.85
CA MET A 247 -20.69 -26.52 -10.83
C MET A 247 -19.34 -27.07 -11.29
N MET A 248 -18.30 -26.24 -11.28
CA MET A 248 -16.95 -26.61 -11.66
C MET A 248 -16.11 -26.85 -10.40
N GLY A 249 -15.74 -28.11 -10.16
CA GLY A 249 -15.08 -28.51 -8.92
C GLY A 249 -16.03 -28.44 -7.72
N TYR A 250 -15.58 -27.88 -6.61
CA TYR A 250 -16.41 -27.62 -5.43
C TYR A 250 -16.12 -26.20 -4.89
N PRO A 251 -17.14 -25.48 -4.39
CA PRO A 251 -16.91 -24.23 -3.69
C PRO A 251 -16.16 -24.45 -2.38
N ASP A 252 -15.31 -23.50 -2.04
CA ASP A 252 -14.61 -23.45 -0.75
C ASP A 252 -15.19 -22.31 0.09
N TYR A 253 -15.40 -22.59 1.39
CA TYR A 253 -15.72 -21.57 2.37
C TYR A 253 -14.48 -21.27 3.22
N LEU A 254 -14.05 -20.01 3.20
CA LEU A 254 -12.90 -19.48 3.92
C LEU A 254 -13.42 -18.63 5.09
N HIS A 255 -13.12 -19.06 6.31
CA HIS A 255 -13.34 -18.27 7.51
C HIS A 255 -12.00 -17.73 7.99
N TYR A 256 -11.70 -16.48 7.67
CA TYR A 256 -10.43 -15.82 7.97
C TYR A 256 -10.34 -15.38 9.43
N GLU A 257 -9.17 -15.56 10.05
CA GLU A 257 -8.87 -14.96 11.37
C GLU A 257 -8.76 -13.44 11.28
N MET A 258 -8.08 -12.95 10.23
CA MET A 258 -7.95 -11.52 10.01
C MET A 258 -9.28 -10.91 9.55
N GLY A 259 -9.82 -10.02 10.38
CA GLY A 259 -11.07 -9.32 10.09
C GLY A 259 -12.32 -10.20 10.18
N ASP A 260 -12.21 -11.43 10.70
CA ASP A 260 -13.31 -12.39 10.86
C ASP A 260 -14.15 -12.58 9.57
N ALA A 261 -13.49 -12.51 8.41
CA ALA A 261 -14.18 -12.54 7.13
C ALA A 261 -14.69 -13.95 6.78
N ARG A 262 -15.93 -14.01 6.29
CA ARG A 262 -16.64 -15.25 5.91
C ARG A 262 -16.88 -15.23 4.41
N VAL A 263 -16.17 -16.07 3.66
CA VAL A 263 -16.13 -15.97 2.20
C VAL A 263 -16.40 -17.32 1.55
N VAL A 264 -17.29 -17.38 0.56
CA VAL A 264 -17.39 -18.53 -0.35
C VAL A 264 -16.77 -18.16 -1.68
N GLN A 265 -15.84 -18.99 -2.17
CA GLN A 265 -15.35 -18.95 -3.54
C GLN A 265 -15.99 -20.09 -4.32
N SER A 266 -16.54 -19.79 -5.50
CA SER A 266 -17.23 -20.79 -6.32
C SER A 266 -17.01 -20.60 -7.81
N TRP A 267 -16.98 -21.70 -8.56
CA TRP A 267 -16.77 -21.71 -10.01
C TRP A 267 -17.93 -22.40 -10.71
N TRP A 268 -18.40 -21.78 -11.79
CA TRP A 268 -19.57 -22.24 -12.53
C TRP A 268 -19.36 -22.08 -14.03
N ASN A 269 -19.95 -22.99 -14.80
CA ASN A 269 -20.20 -22.78 -16.22
C ASN A 269 -21.70 -22.52 -16.39
N ILE A 270 -22.06 -21.30 -16.80
CA ILE A 270 -23.45 -20.95 -17.12
C ILE A 270 -23.64 -21.18 -18.61
N ASN A 271 -24.46 -22.17 -18.98
CA ASN A 271 -24.77 -22.47 -20.37
C ASN A 271 -25.95 -21.61 -20.81
N LEU A 272 -25.71 -20.75 -21.80
CA LEU A 272 -26.64 -19.74 -22.28
C LEU A 272 -27.00 -19.96 -23.74
N ILE A 273 -28.24 -19.61 -24.12
CA ILE A 273 -28.61 -19.36 -25.51
C ILE A 273 -28.93 -17.87 -25.66
N ARG A 274 -28.24 -17.19 -26.56
CA ARG A 274 -28.59 -15.81 -26.93
C ARG A 274 -29.86 -15.79 -27.76
N LYS A 275 -30.84 -14.99 -27.35
CA LYS A 275 -32.17 -15.02 -27.96
C LYS A 275 -32.22 -14.45 -29.38
N SER A 276 -31.36 -13.49 -29.71
CA SER A 276 -31.37 -12.78 -31.00
C SER A 276 -30.95 -13.66 -32.18
N ASP A 277 -29.96 -14.53 -31.99
CA ASP A 277 -29.36 -15.35 -33.05
C ASP A 277 -29.24 -16.84 -32.71
N LYS A 278 -29.76 -17.26 -31.54
CA LYS A 278 -29.72 -18.63 -31.03
C LYS A 278 -28.30 -19.18 -30.82
N LYS A 279 -27.30 -18.30 -30.67
CA LYS A 279 -25.94 -18.70 -30.36
C LYS A 279 -25.86 -19.34 -28.97
N GLU A 280 -25.28 -20.54 -28.91
CA GLU A 280 -24.91 -21.20 -27.65
C GLU A 280 -23.61 -20.59 -27.11
N ILE A 281 -23.62 -20.29 -25.81
CA ILE A 281 -22.51 -19.63 -25.12
C ILE A 281 -22.29 -20.37 -23.80
N ILE A 282 -21.05 -20.76 -23.53
CA ILE A 282 -20.63 -21.20 -22.19
C ILE A 282 -19.97 -20.00 -21.54
N LEU A 283 -20.48 -19.57 -20.39
CA LEU A 283 -19.91 -18.49 -19.59
C LEU A 283 -19.25 -19.09 -18.33
N PRO A 284 -17.93 -19.31 -18.33
CA PRO A 284 -17.19 -19.60 -17.12
C PRO A 284 -17.17 -18.37 -16.22
N ILE A 285 -17.54 -18.55 -14.96
CA ILE A 285 -17.61 -17.49 -13.97
C ILE A 285 -17.08 -17.98 -12.62
N HIS A 286 -16.26 -17.14 -11.98
CA HIS A 286 -15.80 -17.30 -10.61
C HIS A 286 -16.47 -16.25 -9.74
N TYR A 287 -17.14 -16.67 -8.70
CA TYR A 287 -17.76 -15.77 -7.72
C TYR A 287 -17.03 -15.81 -6.39
N ILE A 288 -16.92 -14.63 -5.78
CA ILE A 288 -16.55 -14.45 -4.37
C ILE A 288 -17.75 -13.85 -3.65
N HIS A 289 -18.29 -14.56 -2.66
CA HIS A 289 -19.41 -14.12 -1.83
C HIS A 289 -18.97 -13.90 -0.39
N TYR A 290 -19.16 -12.69 0.12
CA TYR A 290 -18.96 -12.38 1.55
C TYR A 290 -20.26 -12.56 2.30
N PHE A 291 -20.17 -13.12 3.50
CA PHE A 291 -21.30 -13.37 4.40
C PHE A 291 -21.18 -12.54 5.68
N ASN A 292 -22.32 -12.09 6.21
CA ASN A 292 -22.39 -11.64 7.60
C ASN A 292 -22.45 -12.83 8.58
N GLU A 293 -22.51 -12.54 9.87
CA GLU A 293 -22.55 -13.57 10.92
C GLU A 293 -23.82 -14.41 10.86
N GLU A 294 -24.92 -13.84 10.36
CA GLU A 294 -26.24 -14.47 10.22
C GLU A 294 -26.33 -15.40 9.00
N GLY A 295 -25.32 -15.41 8.12
CA GLY A 295 -25.28 -16.26 6.92
C GLY A 295 -25.99 -15.67 5.69
N SER A 296 -26.27 -14.36 5.68
CA SER A 296 -26.71 -13.61 4.50
C SER A 296 -25.51 -13.12 3.69
N VAL A 297 -25.64 -13.11 2.37
CA VAL A 297 -24.60 -12.60 1.47
C VAL A 297 -24.64 -11.07 1.47
N ILE A 298 -23.55 -10.44 1.90
CA ILE A 298 -23.38 -8.98 1.98
C ILE A 298 -22.60 -8.39 0.82
N SER A 299 -21.83 -9.21 0.10
CA SER A 299 -21.17 -8.77 -1.14
C SER A 299 -20.95 -9.92 -2.10
N GLU A 300 -21.06 -9.63 -3.39
CA GLU A 300 -20.70 -10.52 -4.49
C GLU A 300 -19.68 -9.83 -5.40
N THR A 301 -18.61 -10.54 -5.73
CA THR A 301 -17.72 -10.18 -6.85
C THR A 301 -17.75 -11.26 -7.91
N ALA A 302 -18.04 -10.88 -9.15
CA ALA A 302 -18.11 -11.77 -10.30
C ALA A 302 -16.88 -11.61 -11.21
N TYR A 303 -16.14 -12.69 -11.45
CA TYR A 303 -15.01 -12.73 -12.38
C TYR A 303 -15.38 -13.53 -13.61
N TYR A 304 -15.51 -12.86 -14.75
CA TYR A 304 -15.83 -13.48 -16.04
C TYR A 304 -15.31 -12.64 -17.21
N ASN A 305 -15.29 -13.25 -18.40
CA ASN A 305 -14.97 -12.56 -19.64
C ASN A 305 -16.25 -12.01 -20.28
N ALA A 306 -16.52 -10.72 -20.09
CA ALA A 306 -17.72 -10.07 -20.63
C ALA A 306 -17.85 -10.16 -22.17
N LYS A 307 -16.73 -10.29 -22.91
CA LYS A 307 -16.75 -10.43 -24.38
C LYS A 307 -17.43 -11.70 -24.87
N LEU A 308 -17.65 -12.70 -24.00
CA LEU A 308 -18.44 -13.88 -24.36
C LEU A 308 -19.92 -13.54 -24.58
N LEU A 309 -20.37 -12.39 -24.10
CA LEU A 309 -21.74 -11.88 -24.19
C LEU A 309 -21.91 -10.80 -25.28
N ASP A 310 -20.92 -10.61 -26.15
CA ASP A 310 -20.99 -9.73 -27.33
C ASP A 310 -21.62 -10.42 -28.55
#